data_AF-A0A5J4LCX5-F1
#
_entry.id   AF-A0A5J4LCX5-F1
#
_cell.length_a   1.000
_cell.length_b   1.000
_cell.length_c   1.000
_cell.angle_alpha   90.00
_cell.angle_beta   90.00
_cell.angle_gamma   90.00
#
_symmetry.space_group_name_H-M   'P 1'
#
loop_
_entity.id
_entity.type
_entity.pdbx_description
1 polymer ?
#
loop_
_entity_poly.entity_id
_entity_poly.type
_entity_poly.pdbx_seq_one_letter_code
_entity_poly.pdbx_strand_id
1 'polypeptide(L)'
;MATLSDDTPAAARQRAVQRGLTRLLLRDMRKIRRLIIASRLKDSVPAWVDAVRVLVDQYGQTAASAAADFYDAQREAAGAPGSFTVPLADSPPDDQVDQSMRWATKDLWPRDADVATEVQSRPLEERMAAAQVKAEQAAQRLVTDQGRQTLRQAVQQDRGAVGYARAAALGGCFFCKLMASRGMIYKTAESAGRDANDRFSGDASVVKFHNDCHCAIIPVFRGQRFELSPHAAEWDRIYREYAAGHPGDQLRLFRRALAEHDQQPLPGTR
;
A
#
# COMPACT_ATOMS: atom_id res chain seq x y z
N MET A 1 -4.44 1.93 -31.43
CA MET A 1 -4.00 2.22 -30.05
C MET A 1 -4.81 1.31 -29.14
N ALA A 2 -4.18 0.47 -28.32
CA ALA A 2 -4.89 -0.49 -27.48
C ALA A 2 -5.43 0.20 -26.21
N THR A 3 -6.67 -0.08 -25.81
CA THR A 3 -7.24 0.47 -24.56
C THR A 3 -6.86 -0.38 -23.36
N LEU A 4 -6.52 0.27 -22.24
CA LEU A 4 -6.16 -0.31 -20.95
C LEU A 4 -6.97 0.36 -19.83
N SER A 5 -7.34 -0.39 -18.79
CA SER A 5 -8.09 0.09 -17.62
C SER A 5 -7.54 -0.53 -16.32
N ASP A 6 -7.97 -0.02 -15.16
CA ASP A 6 -7.56 -0.50 -13.82
C ASP A 6 -8.30 -1.77 -13.33
N ASP A 7 -9.29 -2.23 -14.10
CA ASP A 7 -10.12 -3.40 -13.83
C ASP A 7 -9.83 -4.62 -14.72
N THR A 8 -8.72 -4.59 -15.47
CA THR A 8 -8.34 -5.71 -16.34
C THR A 8 -8.14 -7.04 -15.59
N PRO A 9 -8.29 -8.19 -16.26
CA PRO A 9 -7.94 -9.48 -15.68
C PRO A 9 -6.50 -9.55 -15.16
N ALA A 10 -5.56 -8.86 -15.82
CA ALA A 10 -4.18 -8.76 -15.36
C ALA A 10 -4.06 -7.99 -14.04
N ALA A 11 -4.74 -6.84 -13.92
CA ALA A 11 -4.83 -6.08 -12.67
C ALA A 11 -5.45 -6.92 -11.53
N ALA A 12 -6.51 -7.67 -11.84
CA ALA A 12 -7.18 -8.56 -10.88
C ALA A 12 -6.25 -9.69 -10.41
N ARG A 13 -5.50 -10.32 -11.33
CA ARG A 13 -4.49 -11.34 -11.00
C ARG A 13 -3.39 -10.77 -10.12
N GLN A 14 -2.85 -9.59 -10.44
CA GLN A 14 -1.80 -8.97 -9.62
C GLN A 14 -2.28 -8.70 -8.19
N ARG A 15 -3.49 -8.18 -8.01
CA ARG A 15 -4.09 -8.03 -6.68
C ARG A 15 -4.29 -9.37 -5.96
N ALA A 16 -4.66 -10.42 -6.69
CA ALA A 16 -4.82 -11.76 -6.11
C ALA A 16 -3.48 -12.35 -5.63
N VAL A 17 -2.39 -12.17 -6.40
CA VAL A 17 -1.03 -12.56 -6.01
C VAL A 17 -0.61 -11.82 -4.74
N GLN A 18 -0.76 -10.50 -4.69
CA GLN A 18 -0.43 -9.70 -3.49
C GLN A 18 -1.22 -10.15 -2.26
N ARG A 19 -2.52 -10.45 -2.40
CA ARG A 19 -3.34 -11.02 -1.31
C ARG A 19 -2.89 -12.42 -0.91
N GLY A 20 -2.45 -13.24 -1.86
CA GLY A 20 -1.87 -14.56 -1.59
C GLY A 20 -0.62 -14.47 -0.73
N LEU A 21 0.35 -13.65 -1.14
CA LEU A 21 1.58 -13.40 -0.38
C LEU A 21 1.30 -12.83 1.01
N THR A 22 0.38 -11.85 1.10
CA THR A 22 -0.04 -11.28 2.39
C THR A 22 -0.60 -12.37 3.31
N ARG A 23 -1.46 -13.27 2.82
CA ARG A 23 -2.01 -14.35 3.65
C ARG A 23 -0.93 -15.28 4.21
N LEU A 24 0.09 -15.60 3.42
CA LEU A 24 1.22 -16.42 3.84
C LEU A 24 2.10 -15.69 4.87
N LEU A 25 2.44 -14.43 4.61
CA LEU A 25 3.15 -13.56 5.56
C LEU A 25 2.42 -13.50 6.90
N LEU A 26 1.12 -13.19 6.90
CA LEU A 26 0.35 -13.04 8.13
C LEU A 26 0.21 -14.36 8.90
N ARG A 27 0.13 -15.49 8.20
CA ARG A 27 0.18 -16.82 8.83
C ARG A 27 1.48 -17.01 9.60
N ASP A 28 2.61 -16.64 9.02
CA ASP A 28 3.92 -16.85 9.64
C ASP A 28 4.21 -15.79 10.72
N MET A 29 3.75 -14.55 10.55
CA MET A 29 3.70 -13.53 11.62
C MET A 29 2.96 -14.04 12.87
N ARG A 30 1.81 -14.70 12.68
CA ARG A 30 1.05 -15.29 13.81
C ARG A 30 1.79 -16.43 14.49
N LYS A 31 2.57 -17.23 13.75
CA LYS A 31 3.40 -18.30 14.34
C LYS A 31 4.50 -17.72 15.22
N ILE A 32 5.16 -16.64 14.79
CA ILE A 32 6.25 -16.02 15.56
C ILE A 32 5.75 -15.17 16.73
N ARG A 33 4.43 -14.89 16.86
CA ARG A 33 3.85 -14.23 18.05
C ARG A 33 4.28 -14.89 19.36
N ARG A 34 4.47 -16.22 19.35
CA ARG A 34 4.94 -17.00 20.52
C ARG A 34 6.30 -16.55 21.07
N LEU A 35 7.07 -15.81 20.29
CA LEU A 35 8.34 -15.22 20.73
C LEU A 35 8.13 -14.08 21.70
N ILE A 36 6.98 -13.40 21.71
CA ILE A 36 6.66 -12.35 22.68
C ILE A 36 6.22 -13.02 23.98
N ILE A 37 7.02 -12.86 25.04
CA ILE A 37 6.79 -13.46 26.35
C ILE A 37 6.37 -12.34 27.32
N ALA A 38 5.13 -12.38 27.79
CA ALA A 38 4.51 -11.33 28.61
C ALA A 38 5.32 -10.96 29.86
N SER A 39 5.95 -11.95 30.52
CA SER A 39 6.78 -11.73 31.71
C SER A 39 8.19 -11.20 31.40
N ARG A 40 8.60 -11.19 30.12
CA ARG A 40 9.96 -10.82 29.67
C ARG A 40 9.92 -9.96 28.40
N LEU A 41 9.02 -8.98 28.34
CA LEU A 41 8.83 -8.15 27.13
C LEU A 41 10.13 -7.47 26.67
N LYS A 42 10.95 -6.98 27.60
CA LYS A 42 12.22 -6.29 27.31
C LYS A 42 13.17 -7.14 26.47
N ASP A 43 13.24 -8.44 26.75
CA ASP A 43 14.15 -9.36 26.06
C ASP A 43 13.47 -10.04 24.87
N SER A 44 12.17 -10.30 24.97
CA SER A 44 11.44 -11.12 24.01
C SER A 44 10.91 -10.34 22.79
N VAL A 45 10.58 -9.05 22.94
CA VAL A 45 10.16 -8.21 21.81
C VAL A 45 11.29 -7.98 20.80
N PRO A 46 12.54 -7.66 21.18
CA PRO A 46 13.64 -7.56 20.22
C PRO A 46 13.85 -8.84 19.41
N ALA A 47 13.88 -10.01 20.06
CA ALA A 47 14.00 -11.29 19.37
C ALA A 47 12.84 -11.57 18.39
N TRP A 48 11.62 -11.12 18.73
CA TRP A 48 10.50 -11.16 17.81
C TRP A 48 10.68 -10.20 16.63
N VAL A 49 11.20 -8.99 16.85
CA VAL A 49 11.50 -8.02 15.77
C VAL A 49 12.53 -8.59 14.79
N ASP A 50 13.58 -9.25 15.28
CA ASP A 50 14.57 -9.92 14.42
C ASP A 50 13.90 -10.98 13.54
N ALA A 51 12.98 -11.77 14.09
CA ALA A 51 12.19 -12.73 13.31
C ALA A 51 11.27 -12.04 12.29
N VAL A 52 10.70 -10.87 12.60
CA VAL A 52 9.91 -10.07 11.64
C VAL A 52 10.79 -9.59 10.48
N ARG A 53 12.03 -9.16 10.72
CA ARG A 53 12.95 -8.74 9.64
C ARG A 53 13.16 -9.85 8.62
N VAL A 54 13.41 -11.07 9.09
CA VAL A 54 13.57 -12.26 8.22
C VAL A 54 12.32 -12.50 7.37
N LEU A 55 11.11 -12.39 7.97
CA LEU A 55 9.87 -12.53 7.20
C LEU A 55 9.68 -11.41 6.19
N VAL A 56 9.95 -10.16 6.56
CA VAL A 56 9.82 -9.00 5.67
C VAL A 56 10.76 -9.08 4.49
N ASP A 57 12.01 -9.52 4.71
CA ASP A 57 12.99 -9.73 3.65
C ASP A 57 12.54 -10.84 2.69
N GLN A 58 12.24 -12.04 3.21
CA GLN A 58 11.84 -13.19 2.40
C GLN A 58 10.57 -12.93 1.57
N TYR A 59 9.50 -12.46 2.20
CA TYR A 59 8.24 -12.18 1.51
C TYR A 59 8.35 -10.94 0.61
N GLY A 60 9.22 -10.02 0.98
CA GLY A 60 9.58 -8.84 0.21
C GLY A 60 10.19 -9.16 -1.15
N GLN A 61 11.27 -9.95 -1.16
CA GLN A 61 11.92 -10.41 -2.39
C GLN A 61 10.95 -11.18 -3.30
N THR A 62 10.04 -11.96 -2.69
CA THR A 62 8.98 -12.66 -3.43
C THR A 62 7.98 -11.66 -4.05
N ALA A 63 7.61 -10.61 -3.32
CA ALA A 63 6.72 -9.57 -3.82
C ALA A 63 7.36 -8.72 -4.93
N ALA A 64 8.66 -8.45 -4.84
CA ALA A 64 9.44 -7.78 -5.88
C ALA A 64 9.51 -8.65 -7.15
N SER A 65 9.84 -9.93 -7.03
CA SER A 65 9.92 -10.86 -8.16
C SER A 65 8.57 -11.01 -8.89
N ALA A 66 7.49 -11.22 -8.13
CA ALA A 66 6.13 -11.30 -8.71
C ALA A 66 5.70 -9.99 -9.38
N ALA A 67 6.19 -8.84 -8.89
CA ALA A 67 5.96 -7.55 -9.54
C ALA A 67 6.75 -7.40 -10.84
N ALA A 68 7.98 -7.90 -10.91
CA ALA A 68 8.75 -7.94 -12.15
C ALA A 68 8.08 -8.80 -13.22
N ASP A 69 7.66 -10.02 -12.87
CA ASP A 69 6.92 -10.91 -13.77
C ASP A 69 5.64 -10.24 -14.30
N PHE A 70 4.91 -9.55 -13.42
CA PHE A 70 3.72 -8.80 -13.82
C PHE A 70 4.08 -7.67 -14.81
N TYR A 71 5.14 -6.91 -14.55
CA TYR A 71 5.58 -5.83 -15.42
C TYR A 71 5.97 -6.35 -16.81
N ASP A 72 6.78 -7.41 -16.87
CA ASP A 72 7.22 -8.02 -18.13
C ASP A 72 6.03 -8.52 -18.95
N ALA A 73 5.05 -9.17 -18.31
CA ALA A 73 3.82 -9.58 -18.97
C ALA A 73 2.99 -8.40 -19.50
N GLN A 74 2.94 -7.27 -18.78
CA GLN A 74 2.26 -6.07 -19.27
C GLN A 74 3.01 -5.41 -20.43
N ARG A 75 4.35 -5.40 -20.35
CA ARG A 75 5.23 -4.86 -21.39
C ARG A 75 5.11 -5.64 -22.69
N GLU A 76 5.11 -6.97 -22.60
CA GLU A 76 4.89 -7.88 -23.73
C GLU A 76 3.50 -7.68 -24.33
N ALA A 77 2.44 -7.67 -23.50
CA ALA A 77 1.07 -7.46 -23.96
C ALA A 77 0.86 -6.09 -24.64
N ALA A 78 1.67 -5.09 -24.29
CA ALA A 78 1.67 -3.78 -24.93
C ALA A 78 2.45 -3.74 -26.27
N GLY A 79 3.19 -4.80 -26.61
CA GLY A 79 4.08 -4.83 -27.77
C GLY A 79 5.22 -3.81 -27.66
N ALA A 80 5.68 -3.51 -26.44
CA ALA A 80 6.70 -2.50 -26.23
C ALA A 80 8.03 -2.93 -26.89
N PRO A 81 8.64 -2.06 -27.72
CA PRO A 81 9.84 -2.43 -28.49
C PRO A 81 11.10 -2.52 -27.61
N GLY A 82 12.08 -3.28 -28.10
CA GLY A 82 13.40 -3.41 -27.45
C GLY A 82 13.38 -4.27 -26.18
N SER A 83 14.56 -4.54 -25.64
CA SER A 83 14.73 -5.22 -24.36
C SER A 83 14.69 -4.25 -23.19
N PHE A 84 14.21 -4.73 -22.05
CA PHE A 84 14.27 -4.05 -20.77
C PHE A 84 14.37 -5.12 -19.68
N THR A 85 15.11 -4.85 -18.61
CA THR A 85 15.21 -5.72 -17.45
C THR A 85 14.66 -4.98 -16.25
N VAL A 86 13.65 -5.55 -15.59
CA VAL A 86 13.01 -4.91 -14.44
C VAL A 86 13.98 -4.85 -13.26
N PRO A 87 14.29 -3.66 -12.72
CA PRO A 87 15.06 -3.55 -11.49
C PRO A 87 14.20 -4.01 -10.31
N LEU A 88 14.67 -5.03 -9.59
CA LEU A 88 14.03 -5.43 -8.33
C LEU A 88 14.33 -4.38 -7.26
N ALA A 89 13.31 -4.00 -6.50
CA ALA A 89 13.51 -3.12 -5.35
C ALA A 89 14.28 -3.87 -4.25
N ASP A 90 15.20 -3.16 -3.61
CA ASP A 90 15.89 -3.66 -2.43
C ASP A 90 14.90 -3.89 -1.27
N SER A 91 15.24 -4.85 -0.40
CA SER A 91 14.54 -5.04 0.86
C SER A 91 14.57 -3.75 1.70
N PRO A 92 13.50 -3.46 2.48
CA PRO A 92 13.46 -2.29 3.33
C PRO A 92 14.62 -2.38 4.34
N PRO A 93 15.32 -1.27 4.58
CA PRO A 93 16.34 -1.20 5.61
C PRO A 93 15.83 -1.68 6.98
N ASP A 94 16.69 -2.36 7.74
CA ASP A 94 16.34 -2.89 9.06
C ASP A 94 15.77 -1.81 10.01
N ASP A 95 16.29 -0.59 9.95
CA ASP A 95 15.81 0.52 10.77
C ASP A 95 14.36 0.92 10.43
N GLN A 96 13.94 0.76 9.17
CA GLN A 96 12.56 0.98 8.74
C GLN A 96 11.62 -0.09 9.32
N VAL A 97 12.07 -1.35 9.34
CA VAL A 97 11.33 -2.46 9.95
C VAL A 97 11.21 -2.23 11.46
N ASP A 98 12.31 -1.86 12.11
CA ASP A 98 12.38 -1.57 13.54
C ASP A 98 11.46 -0.43 13.96
N GLN A 99 11.47 0.67 13.20
CA GLN A 99 10.58 1.80 13.47
C GLN A 99 9.11 1.38 13.36
N SER A 100 8.78 0.55 12.37
CA SER A 100 7.42 0.02 12.18
C SER A 100 7.00 -0.90 13.33
N MET A 101 7.88 -1.79 13.77
CA MET A 101 7.61 -2.71 14.88
C MET A 101 7.60 -2.01 16.24
N ARG A 102 8.46 -1.01 16.45
CA ARG A 102 8.45 -0.14 17.63
C ARG A 102 7.14 0.64 17.72
N TRP A 103 6.66 1.19 16.61
CA TRP A 103 5.35 1.84 16.56
C TRP A 103 4.21 0.86 16.89
N ALA A 104 4.25 -0.35 16.32
CA ALA A 104 3.22 -1.36 16.53
C ALA A 104 3.15 -1.87 17.98
N THR A 105 4.31 -2.00 18.64
CA THR A 105 4.45 -2.54 20.00
C THR A 105 4.51 -1.48 21.09
N LYS A 106 4.40 -0.18 20.75
CA LYS A 106 4.58 0.93 21.70
C LYS A 106 3.70 0.84 22.95
N ASP A 107 2.50 0.27 22.81
CA ASP A 107 1.52 0.18 23.88
C ASP A 107 1.77 -1.02 24.82
N LEU A 108 2.72 -1.91 24.52
CA LEU A 108 3.11 -3.00 25.41
C LEU A 108 3.88 -2.50 26.64
N TRP A 109 4.60 -1.39 26.48
CA TRP A 109 5.46 -0.85 27.52
C TRP A 109 4.64 -0.09 28.57
N PRO A 110 4.83 -0.40 29.86
CA PRO A 110 4.16 0.34 30.94
C PRO A 110 4.62 1.80 30.94
N ARG A 111 3.71 2.68 31.34
CA ARG A 111 3.98 4.10 31.59
C ARG A 111 3.29 4.50 32.90
N ASP A 112 3.76 5.59 33.49
CA ASP A 112 3.12 6.16 34.66
C ASP A 112 1.66 6.53 34.35
N ALA A 113 0.78 6.33 35.34
CA ALA A 113 -0.67 6.37 35.12
C ALA A 113 -1.18 7.75 34.67
N ASP A 114 -0.47 8.82 35.02
CA ASP A 114 -0.75 10.21 34.66
C ASP A 114 -0.42 10.52 33.19
N VAL A 115 0.43 9.72 32.54
CA VAL A 115 0.84 9.89 31.12
C VAL A 115 0.48 8.70 30.23
N ALA A 116 -0.16 7.67 30.78
CA ALA A 116 -0.62 6.51 30.03
C ALA A 116 -1.79 6.86 29.10
N THR A 117 -1.72 6.40 27.85
CA THR A 117 -2.89 6.46 26.96
C THR A 117 -3.97 5.51 27.43
N GLU A 118 -5.24 5.75 27.06
CA GLU A 118 -6.36 4.85 27.37
C GLU A 118 -6.07 3.39 26.99
N VAL A 119 -5.39 3.18 25.85
CA VAL A 119 -4.99 1.85 25.38
C VAL A 119 -3.98 1.20 26.33
N GLN A 120 -3.06 1.96 26.90
CA GLN A 120 -2.02 1.43 27.82
C GLN A 120 -2.59 1.02 29.18
N SER A 121 -3.73 1.57 29.58
CA SER A 121 -4.45 1.18 30.81
C SER A 121 -5.22 -0.14 30.67
N ARG A 122 -5.32 -0.70 29.46
CA ARG A 122 -6.02 -1.97 29.20
C ARG A 122 -5.21 -3.18 29.67
N PRO A 123 -5.87 -4.33 29.95
CA PRO A 123 -5.18 -5.58 30.24
C PRO A 123 -4.08 -5.90 29.23
N LEU A 124 -2.97 -6.47 29.69
CA LEU A 124 -1.81 -6.74 28.83
C LEU A 124 -2.18 -7.62 27.62
N GLU A 125 -3.06 -8.60 27.80
CA GLU A 125 -3.53 -9.47 26.71
C GLU A 125 -4.23 -8.69 25.58
N GLU A 126 -5.06 -7.69 25.93
CA GLU A 126 -5.69 -6.82 24.94
C GLU A 126 -4.65 -5.96 24.20
N ARG A 127 -3.66 -5.44 24.93
CA ARG A 127 -2.56 -4.66 24.33
C ARG A 127 -1.70 -5.52 23.42
N MET A 128 -1.44 -6.78 23.78
CA MET A 128 -0.75 -7.76 22.95
C MET A 128 -1.56 -8.16 21.71
N ALA A 129 -2.88 -8.27 21.80
CA ALA A 129 -3.74 -8.49 20.63
C ALA A 129 -3.69 -7.28 19.68
N ALA A 130 -3.81 -6.06 20.21
CA ALA A 130 -3.73 -4.83 19.42
C ALA A 130 -2.35 -4.65 18.75
N ALA A 131 -1.25 -4.94 19.48
CA ALA A 131 0.11 -4.88 18.94
C ALA A 131 0.30 -5.86 17.78
N GLN A 132 -0.25 -7.07 17.87
CA GLN A 132 -0.23 -8.05 16.79
C GLN A 132 -0.93 -7.54 15.53
N VAL A 133 -2.13 -6.98 15.66
CA VAL A 133 -2.86 -6.41 14.51
C VAL A 133 -2.05 -5.29 13.85
N LYS A 134 -1.51 -4.36 14.64
CA LYS A 134 -0.67 -3.26 14.12
C LYS A 134 0.58 -3.79 13.41
N ALA A 135 1.23 -4.79 13.98
CA ALA A 135 2.43 -5.42 13.43
C ALA A 135 2.14 -6.15 12.12
N GLU A 136 1.05 -6.91 12.06
CA GLU A 136 0.59 -7.59 10.84
C GLU A 136 0.34 -6.60 9.71
N GLN A 137 -0.39 -5.52 9.97
CA GLN A 137 -0.68 -4.51 8.95
C GLN A 137 0.57 -3.72 8.51
N ALA A 138 1.51 -3.49 9.43
CA ALA A 138 2.78 -2.84 9.11
C ALA A 138 3.70 -3.75 8.29
N ALA A 139 3.81 -5.03 8.64
CA ALA A 139 4.58 -6.02 7.89
C ALA A 139 4.01 -6.23 6.48
N GLN A 140 2.68 -6.32 6.34
CA GLN A 140 2.03 -6.33 5.03
C GLN A 140 2.43 -5.12 4.19
N ARG A 141 2.41 -3.91 4.77
CA ARG A 141 2.83 -2.71 4.04
C ARG A 141 4.28 -2.82 3.57
N LEU A 142 5.21 -3.13 4.47
CA LEU A 142 6.64 -3.26 4.14
C LEU A 142 6.90 -4.27 3.00
N VAL A 143 6.20 -5.39 3.00
CA VAL A 143 6.31 -6.41 1.94
C VAL A 143 5.65 -5.95 0.63
N THR A 144 4.41 -5.44 0.69
CA THR A 144 3.69 -5.01 -0.51
C THR A 144 4.32 -3.78 -1.17
N ASP A 145 4.97 -2.93 -0.40
CA ASP A 145 5.67 -1.75 -0.91
C ASP A 145 6.91 -2.10 -1.72
N GLN A 146 7.59 -3.22 -1.47
CA GLN A 146 8.71 -3.67 -2.33
C GLN A 146 8.23 -4.02 -3.75
N GLY A 147 7.12 -4.74 -3.88
CA GLY A 147 6.52 -5.01 -5.20
C GLY A 147 6.06 -3.73 -5.89
N ARG A 148 5.47 -2.79 -5.14
CA ARG A 148 5.07 -1.48 -5.70
C ARG A 148 6.29 -0.66 -6.13
N GLN A 149 7.36 -0.67 -5.36
CA GLN A 149 8.60 0.04 -5.66
C GLN A 149 9.27 -0.54 -6.90
N THR A 150 9.28 -1.87 -7.05
CA THR A 150 9.76 -2.56 -8.27
C THR A 150 9.02 -2.06 -9.51
N LEU A 151 7.68 -2.02 -9.49
CA LEU A 151 6.87 -1.49 -10.59
C LEU A 151 7.15 -0.02 -10.89
N ARG A 152 7.31 0.79 -9.84
CA ARG A 152 7.57 2.23 -9.99
C ARG A 152 8.94 2.48 -10.63
N GLN A 153 9.98 1.80 -10.14
CA GLN A 153 11.32 1.88 -10.70
C GLN A 153 11.34 1.42 -12.15
N ALA A 154 10.63 0.33 -12.47
CA ALA A 154 10.46 -0.15 -13.84
C ALA A 154 9.83 0.92 -14.76
N VAL A 155 8.70 1.51 -14.36
CA VAL A 155 8.03 2.58 -15.13
C VAL A 155 8.92 3.82 -15.31
N GLN A 156 9.71 4.16 -14.30
CA GLN A 156 10.62 5.31 -14.37
C GLN A 156 11.79 5.06 -15.33
N GLN A 157 12.31 3.83 -15.39
CA GLN A 157 13.51 3.49 -16.15
C GLN A 157 13.21 3.00 -17.58
N ASP A 158 12.07 2.35 -17.82
CA ASP A 158 11.70 1.87 -19.15
C ASP A 158 11.24 3.03 -20.06
N ARG A 159 11.94 3.21 -21.18
CA ARG A 159 11.58 4.21 -22.21
C ARG A 159 10.27 3.88 -22.93
N GLY A 160 9.86 2.61 -22.93
CA GLY A 160 8.58 2.14 -23.43
C GLY A 160 7.41 2.54 -22.55
N ALA A 161 7.64 2.75 -21.24
CA ALA A 161 6.60 3.17 -20.31
C ALA A 161 6.32 4.67 -20.38
N VAL A 162 5.04 5.02 -20.37
CA VAL A 162 4.55 6.41 -20.38
C VAL A 162 4.02 6.86 -19.02
N GLY A 163 3.74 5.92 -18.12
CA GLY A 163 3.32 6.18 -16.75
C GLY A 163 2.72 4.94 -16.11
N TYR A 164 2.06 5.11 -14.98
CA TYR A 164 1.24 4.09 -14.35
C TYR A 164 -0.05 4.69 -13.83
N ALA A 165 -1.05 3.84 -13.64
CA ALA A 165 -2.26 4.13 -12.88
C ALA A 165 -2.27 3.32 -11.58
N ARG A 166 -3.02 3.76 -10.58
CA ARG A 166 -3.29 2.97 -9.38
C ARG A 166 -4.62 2.25 -9.55
N ALA A 167 -4.67 0.99 -9.17
CA ALA A 167 -5.88 0.18 -9.20
C ALA A 167 -6.28 -0.17 -7.77
N ALA A 168 -7.38 0.42 -7.29
CA ALA A 168 -7.93 0.12 -5.97
C ALA A 168 -8.85 -1.11 -6.02
N ALA A 169 -9.01 -1.78 -4.89
CA ALA A 169 -10.15 -2.69 -4.73
C ALA A 169 -11.45 -1.87 -4.63
N LEU A 170 -12.57 -2.45 -5.03
CA LEU A 170 -13.89 -1.79 -4.95
C LEU A 170 -14.18 -1.32 -3.52
N GLY A 171 -14.04 -2.20 -2.54
CA GLY A 171 -14.11 -1.87 -1.10
C GLY A 171 -12.83 -1.23 -0.55
N GLY A 172 -12.05 -0.52 -1.36
CA GLY A 172 -10.83 0.16 -0.93
C GLY A 172 -11.10 1.39 -0.06
N CYS A 173 -10.07 1.87 0.66
CA CYS A 173 -10.19 3.09 1.44
C CYS A 173 -10.34 4.34 0.54
N PHE A 174 -10.86 5.43 1.11
CA PHE A 174 -11.06 6.69 0.39
C PHE A 174 -9.80 7.21 -0.30
N PHE A 175 -8.62 7.06 0.34
CA PHE A 175 -7.37 7.49 -0.26
C PHE A 175 -7.03 6.66 -1.51
N CYS A 176 -7.17 5.33 -1.45
CA CYS A 176 -6.94 4.47 -2.61
C CYS A 176 -7.88 4.78 -3.77
N LYS A 177 -9.16 5.06 -3.46
CA LYS A 177 -10.18 5.45 -4.44
C LYS A 177 -9.83 6.76 -5.14
N LEU A 178 -9.41 7.76 -4.37
CA LEU A 178 -8.92 9.04 -4.93
C LEU A 178 -7.71 8.81 -5.85
N MET A 179 -6.78 7.97 -5.43
CA MET A 179 -5.58 7.74 -6.22
C MET A 179 -5.86 6.96 -7.50
N ALA A 180 -6.85 6.05 -7.49
CA ALA A 180 -7.30 5.32 -8.67
C ALA A 180 -8.08 6.22 -9.65
N SER A 181 -8.94 7.11 -9.14
CA SER A 181 -9.78 8.00 -9.96
C SER A 181 -8.98 9.01 -10.79
N ARG A 182 -7.72 9.27 -10.41
CA ARG A 182 -6.80 10.15 -11.15
C ARG A 182 -6.28 9.57 -12.46
N GLY A 183 -6.39 8.25 -12.67
CA GLY A 183 -5.93 7.58 -13.89
C GLY A 183 -4.41 7.53 -14.06
N MET A 184 -3.95 7.47 -15.32
CA MET A 184 -2.53 7.37 -15.70
C MET A 184 -1.84 8.75 -15.69
N ILE A 185 -1.68 9.33 -14.50
CA ILE A 185 -0.95 10.59 -14.33
C ILE A 185 0.42 10.40 -13.68
N TYR A 186 0.75 9.18 -13.24
CA TYR A 186 1.94 8.94 -12.43
C TYR A 186 3.11 8.48 -13.30
N LYS A 187 4.12 9.33 -13.46
CA LYS A 187 5.41 8.94 -14.04
C LYS A 187 6.57 9.49 -13.21
N THR A 188 6.46 10.75 -12.80
CA THR A 188 7.43 11.44 -11.93
C THR A 188 6.72 12.05 -10.74
N ALA A 189 7.47 12.46 -9.70
CA ALA A 189 6.96 13.24 -8.56
C ALA A 189 6.13 14.45 -8.99
N GLU A 190 6.53 15.08 -10.09
CA GLU A 190 5.91 16.28 -10.65
C GLU A 190 4.55 15.99 -11.29
N SER A 191 4.46 14.93 -12.10
CA SER A 191 3.19 14.53 -12.73
C SER A 191 2.18 13.96 -11.71
N ALA A 192 2.68 13.59 -10.54
CA ALA A 192 1.97 12.93 -9.46
C ALA A 192 1.25 13.92 -8.50
N GLY A 193 1.54 15.23 -8.62
CA GLY A 193 0.90 16.31 -7.86
C GLY A 193 1.75 16.79 -6.68
N ARG A 194 2.46 17.92 -6.88
CA ARG A 194 3.27 18.62 -5.87
C ARG A 194 2.43 19.38 -4.83
N ASP A 195 1.15 19.62 -5.10
CA ASP A 195 0.29 20.59 -4.38
C ASP A 195 -0.52 20.00 -3.21
N ALA A 196 -0.23 18.78 -2.76
CA ALA A 196 -0.79 18.29 -1.52
C ALA A 196 0.03 18.87 -0.33
N ASN A 197 -0.66 19.26 0.76
CA ASN A 197 -0.10 20.01 1.91
C ASN A 197 1.26 19.50 2.43
N ASP A 198 1.96 20.20 3.31
CA ASP A 198 3.33 19.81 3.74
C ASP A 198 3.48 18.37 4.29
N ARG A 199 2.41 17.73 4.81
CA ARG A 199 2.41 16.29 5.18
C ARG A 199 2.36 15.34 3.97
N PHE A 200 1.93 15.87 2.84
CA PHE A 200 1.74 15.29 1.52
C PHE A 200 2.49 16.07 0.42
N SER A 201 3.63 16.68 0.72
CA SER A 201 4.53 17.25 -0.30
C SER A 201 5.64 16.25 -0.69
N GLY A 202 6.18 16.41 -1.90
CA GLY A 202 7.29 15.62 -2.44
C GLY A 202 6.92 14.24 -3.00
N ASP A 203 7.92 13.53 -3.54
CA ASP A 203 7.78 12.17 -4.10
C ASP A 203 7.14 11.19 -3.09
N ALA A 204 7.18 11.49 -1.79
CA ALA A 204 6.62 10.66 -0.74
C ALA A 204 5.08 10.72 -0.64
N SER A 205 4.40 11.75 -1.14
CA SER A 205 2.96 11.93 -0.87
C SER A 205 2.02 11.20 -1.80
N VAL A 206 2.45 11.04 -3.03
CA VAL A 206 1.73 10.33 -4.09
C VAL A 206 1.97 8.82 -4.01
N VAL A 207 3.03 8.46 -3.29
CA VAL A 207 3.64 7.13 -3.24
C VAL A 207 3.35 6.46 -1.91
N LYS A 208 2.84 7.20 -0.91
CA LYS A 208 2.46 6.63 0.37
C LYS A 208 1.31 5.63 0.20
N PHE A 209 1.56 4.46 0.75
CA PHE A 209 0.58 3.43 1.01
C PHE A 209 0.41 3.32 2.53
N HIS A 210 -0.83 3.14 2.99
CA HIS A 210 -1.10 2.95 4.40
C HIS A 210 -0.98 1.46 4.78
N ASN A 211 -0.87 1.20 6.08
CA ASN A 211 -0.98 -0.14 6.64
C ASN A 211 -2.33 -0.75 6.24
N ASP A 212 -2.35 -2.02 5.83
CA ASP A 212 -3.55 -2.69 5.29
C ASP A 212 -4.05 -2.17 3.91
N CYS A 213 -3.13 -1.77 3.02
CA CYS A 213 -3.48 -1.43 1.62
C CYS A 213 -3.46 -2.65 0.69
N HIS A 214 -4.50 -2.81 -0.12
CA HIS A 214 -4.61 -3.83 -1.18
C HIS A 214 -4.63 -3.25 -2.60
N CYS A 215 -4.14 -2.03 -2.72
CA CYS A 215 -3.98 -1.29 -3.97
C CYS A 215 -2.80 -1.83 -4.80
N ALA A 216 -2.99 -1.88 -6.12
CA ALA A 216 -1.97 -2.27 -7.10
C ALA A 216 -1.56 -1.08 -8.00
N ILE A 217 -0.47 -1.27 -8.73
CA ILE A 217 0.05 -0.34 -9.74
C ILE A 217 -0.08 -1.03 -11.11
N ILE A 218 -0.58 -0.30 -12.09
CA ILE A 218 -0.75 -0.77 -13.47
C ILE A 218 0.16 0.07 -14.38
N PRO A 219 1.24 -0.50 -14.93
CA PRO A 219 2.08 0.22 -15.88
C PRO A 219 1.33 0.47 -17.18
N VAL A 220 1.62 1.60 -17.82
CA VAL A 220 1.06 1.95 -19.13
C VAL A 220 2.18 2.28 -20.07
N PHE A 221 2.12 1.70 -21.28
CA PHE A 221 3.15 1.78 -22.29
C PHE A 221 2.73 2.64 -23.48
N ARG A 222 3.71 3.11 -24.23
CA ARG A 222 3.50 3.86 -25.47
C ARG A 222 2.62 3.06 -26.43
N GLY A 223 1.62 3.70 -27.02
CA GLY A 223 0.67 3.04 -27.92
C GLY A 223 -0.56 2.46 -27.21
N GLN A 224 -0.64 2.58 -25.88
CA GLN A 224 -1.84 2.32 -25.10
C GLN A 224 -2.58 3.62 -24.76
N ARG A 225 -3.92 3.52 -24.67
CA ARG A 225 -4.80 4.55 -24.09
C ARG A 225 -5.28 4.04 -22.74
N PHE A 226 -5.02 4.78 -21.67
CA PHE A 226 -5.61 4.45 -20.37
C PHE A 226 -7.00 5.08 -20.25
N GLU A 227 -7.98 4.29 -19.81
CA GLU A 227 -9.34 4.69 -19.50
C GLU A 227 -9.68 4.26 -18.08
N LEU A 228 -10.40 5.11 -17.33
CA LEU A 228 -10.89 4.74 -16.01
C LEU A 228 -11.92 3.62 -16.15
N SER A 229 -11.85 2.61 -15.30
CA SER A 229 -12.94 1.68 -15.11
C SER A 229 -14.23 2.40 -14.67
N PRO A 230 -15.41 1.79 -14.82
CA PRO A 230 -16.67 2.42 -14.41
C PRO A 230 -16.69 2.87 -12.95
N HIS A 231 -16.05 2.12 -12.04
CA HIS A 231 -16.00 2.49 -10.63
C HIS A 231 -15.00 3.61 -10.35
N ALA A 232 -13.84 3.61 -11.02
CA ALA A 232 -12.87 4.70 -10.88
C ALA A 232 -13.40 6.01 -11.47
N ALA A 233 -14.17 5.93 -12.56
CA ALA A 233 -14.89 7.06 -13.15
C ALA A 233 -15.96 7.61 -12.20
N GLU A 234 -16.69 6.74 -11.50
CA GLU A 234 -17.65 7.15 -10.48
C GLU A 234 -16.98 7.82 -9.28
N TRP A 235 -15.84 7.30 -8.82
CA TRP A 235 -15.06 7.96 -7.77
C TRP A 235 -14.51 9.33 -8.22
N ASP A 236 -14.12 9.48 -9.49
CA ASP A 236 -13.71 10.77 -10.07
C ASP A 236 -14.89 11.76 -10.08
N ARG A 237 -16.07 11.29 -10.49
CA ARG A 237 -17.31 12.08 -10.47
C ARG A 237 -17.62 12.60 -9.06
N ILE A 238 -17.61 11.71 -8.05
CA ILE A 238 -17.82 12.07 -6.64
C ILE A 238 -16.75 13.07 -6.17
N TYR A 239 -15.47 12.86 -6.52
CA TYR A 239 -14.42 13.79 -6.13
C TYR A 239 -14.63 15.19 -6.74
N ARG A 240 -14.95 15.27 -8.03
CA ARG A 240 -15.18 16.54 -8.74
C ARG A 240 -16.37 17.30 -8.19
N GLU A 241 -17.46 16.60 -7.90
CA GLU A 241 -18.70 17.21 -7.43
C GLU A 241 -18.58 17.73 -5.99
N TYR A 242 -17.95 16.95 -5.10
CA TYR A 242 -18.03 17.23 -3.66
C TYR A 242 -16.73 17.74 -3.02
N ALA A 243 -15.57 17.59 -3.68
CA ALA A 243 -14.28 17.85 -3.04
C ALA A 243 -13.33 18.76 -3.84
N ALA A 244 -13.33 18.69 -5.17
CA ALA A 244 -12.30 19.35 -6.00
C ALA A 244 -12.20 20.88 -5.79
N GLY A 245 -13.33 21.55 -5.57
CA GLY A 245 -13.41 23.00 -5.35
C GLY A 245 -13.00 23.49 -3.95
N HIS A 246 -12.50 22.62 -3.07
CA HIS A 246 -12.24 22.93 -1.66
C HIS A 246 -10.78 22.69 -1.22
N PRO A 247 -9.83 23.56 -1.63
CA PRO A 247 -8.43 23.44 -1.24
C PRO A 247 -8.23 23.29 0.28
N GLY A 248 -7.44 22.30 0.69
CA GLY A 248 -7.15 21.99 2.09
C GLY A 248 -8.14 21.00 2.73
N ASP A 249 -9.36 20.91 2.19
CA ASP A 249 -10.44 20.09 2.72
C ASP A 249 -10.79 18.88 1.84
N GLN A 250 -10.17 18.75 0.67
CA GLN A 250 -10.58 17.78 -0.35
C GLN A 250 -10.65 16.34 0.19
N LEU A 251 -9.64 15.89 0.95
CA LEU A 251 -9.62 14.52 1.49
C LEU A 251 -10.75 14.26 2.49
N ARG A 252 -11.06 15.25 3.34
CA ARG A 252 -12.12 15.16 4.35
C ARG A 252 -13.49 15.10 3.66
N LEU A 253 -13.72 16.00 2.71
CA LEU A 253 -14.97 16.07 1.95
C LEU A 253 -15.15 14.84 1.06
N PHE A 254 -14.10 14.38 0.39
CA PHE A 254 -14.16 13.17 -0.43
C PHE A 254 -14.46 11.93 0.41
N ARG A 255 -13.82 11.77 1.57
CA ARG A 255 -14.12 10.68 2.50
C ARG A 255 -15.59 10.69 2.93
N ARG A 256 -16.15 11.88 3.23
CA ARG A 256 -17.56 12.03 3.57
C ARG A 256 -18.46 11.69 2.40
N ALA A 257 -18.19 12.23 1.21
CA ALA A 257 -18.98 11.99 0.02
C ALA A 257 -19.00 10.50 -0.38
N LEU A 258 -17.87 9.80 -0.26
CA LEU A 258 -17.85 8.34 -0.47
C LEU A 258 -18.72 7.58 0.53
N ALA A 259 -18.79 8.01 1.79
CA ALA A 259 -19.67 7.35 2.77
C ALA A 259 -21.17 7.49 2.40
N GLU A 260 -21.53 8.59 1.72
CA GLU A 260 -22.90 8.91 1.33
C GLU A 260 -23.27 8.36 -0.07
N HIS A 261 -22.32 8.33 -1.01
CA HIS A 261 -22.60 8.09 -2.44
C HIS A 261 -21.94 6.85 -3.04
N ASP A 262 -20.93 6.26 -2.37
CA ASP A 262 -20.23 5.11 -2.93
C ASP A 262 -21.04 3.82 -2.78
N GLN A 263 -21.26 3.13 -3.89
CA GLN A 263 -21.95 1.84 -3.92
C GLN A 263 -21.08 0.70 -3.36
N GLN A 264 -19.77 0.91 -3.20
CA GLN A 264 -18.80 -0.08 -2.76
C GLN A 264 -17.99 0.42 -1.54
N PRO A 265 -18.64 0.70 -0.40
CA PRO A 265 -17.94 1.28 0.76
C PRO A 265 -16.87 0.33 1.31
N LEU A 266 -15.90 0.90 2.03
CA LEU A 266 -14.90 0.14 2.78
C LEU A 266 -15.64 -0.76 3.80
N PRO A 267 -15.37 -2.07 3.90
CA PRO A 267 -16.02 -2.91 4.89
C PRO A 267 -15.83 -2.37 6.32
N GLY A 268 -16.92 -2.34 7.10
CA GLY A 268 -16.89 -1.87 8.49
C GLY A 268 -16.91 -0.35 8.68
N THR A 269 -17.22 0.43 7.65
CA THR A 269 -17.36 1.91 7.76
C THR A 269 -18.79 2.43 7.70
N ARG A 270 -19.79 1.57 7.92
CA ARG A 270 -21.20 1.97 8.11
C ARG A 270 -21.60 1.78 9.56
#